data_AF-A0A430F8B7-F1
#
_entry.id   AF-A0A430F8B7-F1
#
_cell.length_a   1.000
_cell.length_b   1.000
_cell.length_c   1.000
_cell.angle_alpha   90.00
_cell.angle_beta   90.00
_cell.angle_gamma   90.00
#
_symmetry.space_group_name_H-M   'P 1'
#
loop_
_entity.id
_entity.type
_entity.pdbx_description
1 polymer ?
#
loop_
_entity_poly.entity_id
_entity_poly.type
_entity_poly.pdbx_seq_one_letter_code
_entity_poly.pdbx_strand_id
1 'polypeptide(L)'
;MTELHNLWPNPKPTSTAAWRVGSGKDISVGMSDDGWMRLVNNTTGNDCYVYAQIQLAAGAWRFGAELDEPVGAYAVNELRFIRLSPTQEMQRAEWDGTPGRLVTPANVLSDAATVQLRLMVGPKAGDAVRVRRLFVMSDEDYQHMVDNNIEWFDGDGIVPGAS
;
A
#
# COMPACT_ATOMS: atom_id res chain seq x y z
N MET A 1 -6.26 -21.83 -16.05
CA MET A 1 -5.46 -21.11 -15.06
C MET A 1 -6.12 -19.76 -14.91
N THR A 2 -6.65 -19.43 -13.74
CA THR A 2 -7.25 -18.10 -13.52
C THR A 2 -6.11 -17.09 -13.51
N GLU A 3 -6.21 -16.06 -14.34
CA GLU A 3 -5.19 -15.03 -14.48
C GLU A 3 -5.30 -14.07 -13.28
N LEU A 4 -4.21 -13.92 -12.51
CA LEU A 4 -4.14 -13.00 -11.39
C LEU A 4 -3.99 -11.57 -11.91
N HIS A 5 -4.77 -10.62 -11.37
CA HIS A 5 -4.75 -9.23 -11.80
C HIS A 5 -4.35 -8.27 -10.69
N ASN A 6 -3.27 -7.52 -10.92
CA ASN A 6 -2.86 -6.39 -10.07
C ASN A 6 -3.14 -5.09 -10.82
N LEU A 7 -4.04 -4.28 -10.27
CA LEU A 7 -4.46 -3.01 -10.87
C LEU A 7 -3.49 -1.86 -10.56
N TRP A 8 -2.47 -2.09 -9.73
CA TRP A 8 -1.49 -1.07 -9.42
C TRP A 8 -0.55 -0.82 -10.62
N PRO A 9 -0.45 0.42 -11.15
CA PRO A 9 0.50 0.73 -12.21
C PRO A 9 1.93 0.67 -11.68
N ASN A 10 2.79 -0.15 -12.28
CA ASN A 10 4.17 -0.41 -11.83
C ASN A 10 4.22 -0.85 -10.35
N PRO A 11 3.70 -2.04 -10.03
CA PRO A 11 3.63 -2.57 -8.66
C PRO A 11 5.01 -2.85 -8.06
N LYS A 12 6.04 -2.99 -8.90
CA LYS A 12 7.43 -2.66 -8.56
C LYS A 12 7.59 -1.14 -8.75
N PRO A 13 7.45 -0.30 -7.70
CA PRO A 13 7.60 1.14 -7.89
C PRO A 13 8.99 1.41 -8.46
N THR A 14 9.05 1.87 -9.71
CA THR A 14 10.29 2.35 -10.37
C THR A 14 10.35 3.88 -10.38
N SER A 15 9.22 4.52 -10.04
CA SER A 15 9.11 5.95 -9.84
C SER A 15 8.09 6.26 -8.73
N THR A 16 8.16 7.48 -8.22
CA THR A 16 7.23 8.00 -7.21
C THR A 16 6.07 8.80 -7.81
N ALA A 17 5.97 8.88 -9.15
CA ALA A 17 5.05 9.81 -9.83
C ALA A 17 3.56 9.55 -9.57
N ALA A 18 3.18 8.33 -9.21
CA ALA A 18 1.80 7.97 -8.84
C ALA A 18 1.42 8.45 -7.42
N TRP A 19 2.39 8.86 -6.61
CA TRP A 19 2.21 9.19 -5.20
C TRP A 19 2.18 10.68 -4.97
N ARG A 20 1.24 11.11 -4.13
CA ARG A 20 1.06 12.49 -3.71
C ARG A 20 1.19 12.58 -2.21
N VAL A 21 1.83 13.62 -1.73
CA VAL A 21 1.89 13.93 -0.29
C VAL A 21 0.52 14.42 0.17
N GLY A 22 0.06 13.95 1.33
CA GLY A 22 -1.18 14.42 1.96
C GLY A 22 -1.21 15.93 2.13
N SER A 23 -2.39 16.54 2.03
CA SER A 23 -2.52 17.99 2.16
C SER A 23 -2.00 18.47 3.53
N GLY A 24 -1.14 19.49 3.51
CA GLY A 24 -0.53 20.05 4.73
C GLY A 24 0.50 19.13 5.40
N LYS A 25 0.99 18.08 4.71
CA LYS A 25 2.08 17.22 5.20
C LYS A 25 3.38 17.58 4.51
N ASP A 26 4.48 17.34 5.21
CA ASP A 26 5.83 17.49 4.69
C ASP A 26 6.54 16.14 4.74
N ILE A 27 6.48 15.42 3.62
CA ILE A 27 7.01 14.07 3.49
C ILE A 27 7.88 14.01 2.24
N SER A 28 9.13 13.58 2.43
CA SER A 28 10.03 13.26 1.33
C SER A 28 9.67 11.90 0.75
N VAL A 29 9.49 11.83 -0.57
CA VAL A 29 9.17 10.60 -1.31
C VAL A 29 10.26 10.37 -2.34
N GLY A 30 10.99 9.26 -2.23
CA GLY A 30 12.12 8.96 -3.12
C GLY A 30 12.25 7.47 -3.42
N MET A 31 12.86 7.16 -4.56
CA MET A 31 13.30 5.79 -4.86
C MET A 31 14.69 5.55 -4.31
N SER A 32 14.89 4.39 -3.70
CA SER A 32 16.20 3.87 -3.32
C SER A 32 16.77 3.04 -4.48
N ASP A 33 18.10 2.96 -4.59
CA ASP A 33 18.78 2.23 -5.67
C ASP A 33 18.48 0.72 -5.69
N ASP A 34 18.07 0.16 -4.55
CA ASP A 34 17.66 -1.24 -4.39
C ASP A 34 16.16 -1.48 -4.66
N GLY A 35 15.47 -0.51 -5.27
CA GLY A 35 14.09 -0.65 -5.75
C GLY A 35 13.01 -0.41 -4.69
N TRP A 36 13.38 0.08 -3.51
CA TRP A 36 12.42 0.46 -2.47
C TRP A 36 12.01 1.92 -2.59
N MET A 37 10.71 2.20 -2.51
CA MET A 37 10.22 3.56 -2.30
C MET A 37 10.37 3.91 -0.82
N ARG A 38 11.09 4.99 -0.52
CA ARG A 38 11.30 5.50 0.83
C ARG A 38 10.42 6.72 1.07
N LEU A 39 9.72 6.70 2.20
CA LEU A 39 8.91 7.81 2.69
C LEU A 39 9.52 8.29 4.00
N VAL A 40 9.85 9.58 4.10
CA VAL A 40 10.41 10.18 5.32
C VAL A 40 9.53 11.35 5.73
N ASN A 41 9.01 11.32 6.95
CA ASN A 41 8.30 12.45 7.51
C ASN A 41 9.32 13.52 7.95
N ASN A 42 9.25 14.72 7.37
CA ASN A 42 10.22 15.79 7.63
C ASN A 42 9.85 16.63 8.87
N THR A 43 8.60 16.56 9.32
CA THR A 43 8.08 17.38 10.42
C THR A 43 7.23 16.56 11.39
N THR A 44 7.16 16.98 12.65
CA THR A 44 6.28 16.29 13.61
C THR A 44 4.82 16.68 13.37
N GLY A 45 3.95 15.69 13.18
CA GLY A 45 2.54 15.89 12.91
C GLY A 45 1.75 14.58 12.94
N ASN A 46 0.44 14.68 13.18
CA ASN A 46 -0.43 13.51 13.15
C ASN A 46 -0.86 13.20 11.71
N ASP A 47 -1.25 11.95 11.45
CA ASP A 47 -1.84 11.53 10.18
C ASP A 47 -0.95 11.88 8.97
N CYS A 48 0.33 11.53 9.04
CA CYS A 48 1.29 11.76 7.96
C CYS A 48 1.18 10.63 6.93
N TYR A 49 0.90 10.96 5.67
CA TYR A 49 0.72 9.96 4.63
C TYR A 49 1.07 10.48 3.24
N VAL A 50 1.37 9.51 2.37
CA VAL A 50 1.28 9.68 0.91
C VAL A 50 0.12 8.85 0.39
N TYR A 51 -0.41 9.21 -0.77
CA TYR A 51 -1.50 8.48 -1.38
C TYR A 51 -1.34 8.37 -2.89
N ALA A 52 -1.88 7.29 -3.44
CA ALA A 52 -2.25 7.21 -4.85
C ALA A 52 -3.77 7.14 -4.96
N GLN A 53 -4.29 7.50 -6.13
CA GLN A 53 -5.70 7.37 -6.45
C GLN A 53 -5.88 6.37 -7.58
N ILE A 54 -6.91 5.54 -7.46
CA ILE A 54 -7.30 4.57 -8.48
C ILE A 54 -8.82 4.50 -8.55
N GLN A 55 -9.33 4.30 -9.76
CA GLN A 55 -10.74 3.99 -9.99
C GLN A 55 -10.93 2.48 -9.89
N LEU A 56 -11.84 2.04 -9.04
CA LEU A 56 -12.18 0.62 -8.89
C LEU A 56 -13.66 0.40 -9.25
N ALA A 57 -13.96 -0.78 -9.78
CA ALA A 57 -15.33 -1.22 -9.99
C ALA A 57 -15.99 -1.63 -8.66
N ALA A 58 -17.31 -1.86 -8.68
CA ALA A 58 -17.98 -2.52 -7.57
C ALA A 58 -17.34 -3.90 -7.33
N GLY A 59 -17.17 -4.28 -6.07
CA GLY A 59 -16.49 -5.53 -5.70
C GLY A 59 -15.73 -5.44 -4.39
N ALA A 60 -15.11 -6.55 -3.99
CA ALA A 60 -14.25 -6.64 -2.82
C ALA A 60 -12.78 -6.48 -3.25
N TRP A 61 -12.08 -5.53 -2.63
CA TRP A 61 -10.73 -5.15 -3.01
C TRP A 61 -9.75 -5.23 -1.84
N ARG A 62 -8.52 -5.61 -2.16
CA ARG A 62 -7.37 -5.67 -1.24
C ARG A 62 -6.34 -4.65 -1.67
N PHE A 63 -5.77 -3.95 -0.70
CA PHE A 63 -4.58 -3.13 -0.90
C PHE A 63 -3.45 -3.70 -0.04
N GLY A 64 -2.29 -3.93 -0.66
CA GLY A 64 -1.14 -4.47 0.04
C GLY A 64 0.17 -3.85 -0.39
N ALA A 65 1.16 -3.97 0.48
CA ALA A 65 2.52 -3.50 0.27
C ALA A 65 3.50 -4.38 1.03
N GLU A 66 4.70 -4.55 0.48
CA GLU A 66 5.83 -5.09 1.22
C GLU A 66 6.48 -3.94 2.00
N LEU A 67 6.69 -4.14 3.29
CA LEU A 67 7.32 -3.18 4.21
C LEU A 67 8.66 -3.71 4.70
N ASP A 68 9.66 -2.84 4.74
CA ASP A 68 10.96 -3.08 5.38
C ASP A 68 10.94 -2.62 6.85
N GLU A 69 12.01 -2.86 7.60
CA GLU A 69 12.16 -2.37 8.98
C GLU A 69 11.93 -0.85 9.07
N PRO A 70 11.16 -0.36 10.06
CA PRO A 70 10.93 1.07 10.24
C PRO A 70 12.22 1.76 10.68
N VAL A 71 12.42 2.99 10.22
CA VAL A 71 13.44 3.87 10.79
C VAL A 71 12.74 4.86 11.71
N GLY A 72 13.02 4.77 13.01
CA GLY A 72 12.40 5.60 14.05
C GLY A 72 11.77 4.76 15.17
N ALA A 73 11.13 5.45 16.12
CA ALA A 73 10.55 4.80 17.31
C ALA A 73 9.06 4.44 17.14
N TYR A 74 8.45 4.78 16.00
CA TYR A 74 7.03 4.56 15.77
C TYR A 74 6.80 3.32 14.92
N ALA A 75 6.33 2.25 15.57
CA ALA A 75 6.10 0.94 14.95
C ALA A 75 4.74 0.81 14.24
N VAL A 76 3.78 1.71 14.49
CA VAL A 76 2.42 1.59 13.96
C VAL A 76 2.24 2.41 12.69
N ASN A 77 2.67 1.88 11.54
CA ASN A 77 2.21 2.43 10.25
C ASN A 77 0.99 1.66 9.77
N GLU A 78 0.24 2.25 8.84
CA GLU A 78 -1.02 1.67 8.38
C GLU A 78 -1.10 1.75 6.86
N LEU A 79 -1.73 0.75 6.26
CA LEU A 79 -2.31 0.88 4.93
C LEU A 79 -3.77 1.31 5.12
N ARG A 80 -4.16 2.42 4.50
CA ARG A 80 -5.56 2.87 4.53
C ARG A 80 -6.16 2.91 3.15
N PHE A 81 -7.45 2.58 3.10
CA PHE A 81 -8.24 2.54 1.90
C PHE A 81 -9.42 3.50 2.08
N ILE A 82 -9.43 4.60 1.34
CA ILE A 82 -10.42 5.67 1.51
C ILE A 82 -11.25 5.79 0.24
N ARG A 83 -12.55 5.49 0.30
CA ARG A 83 -13.50 5.85 -0.77
C ARG A 83 -13.68 7.37 -0.78
N LEU A 84 -13.70 8.00 -1.95
CA LEU A 84 -13.81 9.47 -2.07
C LEU A 84 -15.21 10.00 -2.31
N SER A 85 -16.18 9.16 -2.68
CA SER A 85 -17.56 9.60 -2.92
C SER A 85 -18.57 8.50 -2.55
N PRO A 86 -19.31 8.66 -1.44
CA PRO A 86 -19.01 9.59 -0.34
C PRO A 86 -17.64 9.28 0.29
N THR A 87 -17.04 10.28 0.94
CA THR A 87 -15.77 10.07 1.66
C THR A 87 -15.99 9.09 2.81
N GLN A 88 -15.33 7.94 2.75
CA GLN A 88 -15.43 6.90 3.76
C GLN A 88 -14.07 6.21 3.93
N GLU A 89 -13.58 6.19 5.16
CA GLU A 89 -12.43 5.35 5.52
C GLU A 89 -12.92 3.90 5.67
N MET A 90 -12.34 3.01 4.88
CA MET A 90 -12.63 1.59 4.89
C MET A 90 -11.71 0.88 5.90
N GLN A 91 -11.75 -0.45 5.96
CA GLN A 91 -10.90 -1.19 6.89
C GLN A 91 -9.41 -1.04 6.53
N ARG A 92 -8.61 -0.72 7.54
CA ARG A 92 -7.16 -0.53 7.45
C ARG A 92 -6.38 -1.80 7.76
N ALA A 93 -5.12 -1.83 7.36
CA ALA A 93 -4.13 -2.79 7.85
C ALA A 93 -3.17 -2.06 8.79
N GLU A 94 -2.98 -2.59 9.99
CA GLU A 94 -2.00 -2.06 10.95
C GLU A 94 -0.70 -2.85 10.85
N TRP A 95 0.41 -2.13 10.79
CA TRP A 95 1.75 -2.69 10.84
C TRP A 95 2.26 -2.66 12.27
N ASP A 96 2.95 -3.71 12.70
CA ASP A 96 3.57 -3.80 14.02
C ASP A 96 5.09 -3.52 13.98
N GLY A 97 5.64 -3.16 12.82
CA GLY A 97 7.06 -2.94 12.58
C GLY A 97 7.80 -4.18 12.07
N THR A 98 7.14 -5.34 11.96
CA THR A 98 7.75 -6.57 11.41
C THR A 98 7.85 -6.49 9.88
N PRO A 99 9.04 -6.63 9.27
CA PRO A 99 9.17 -6.64 7.82
C PRO A 99 8.31 -7.71 7.15
N GLY A 100 7.81 -7.41 5.95
CA GLY A 100 7.08 -8.35 5.13
C GLY A 100 5.78 -7.79 4.55
N ARG A 101 4.87 -8.70 4.22
CA ARG A 101 3.61 -8.40 3.53
C ARG A 101 2.57 -7.86 4.50
N LEU A 102 2.09 -6.65 4.26
CA LEU A 102 0.91 -6.09 4.92
C LEU A 102 -0.22 -5.91 3.91
N VAL A 103 -1.44 -6.31 4.29
CA VAL A 103 -2.61 -6.30 3.41
C VAL A 103 -3.84 -5.88 4.19
N THR A 104 -4.68 -5.02 3.62
CA THR A 104 -5.97 -4.66 4.20
C THR A 104 -6.93 -5.87 4.25
N PRO A 105 -7.93 -5.85 5.15
CA PRO A 105 -9.14 -6.65 4.97
C PRO A 105 -9.79 -6.44 3.59
N ALA A 106 -10.74 -7.31 3.23
CA ALA A 106 -11.51 -7.17 1.98
C ALA A 106 -12.44 -5.96 2.08
N ASN A 107 -12.10 -4.88 1.39
CA ASN A 107 -12.88 -3.66 1.38
C ASN A 107 -13.92 -3.70 0.26
N VAL A 108 -15.19 -3.72 0.63
CA VAL A 108 -16.31 -3.88 -0.32
C VAL A 108 -16.79 -2.52 -0.82
N LEU A 109 -16.79 -2.34 -2.14
CA LEU A 109 -17.40 -1.23 -2.84
C LEU A 109 -18.72 -1.67 -3.47
N SER A 110 -19.82 -1.03 -3.09
CA SER A 110 -21.16 -1.28 -3.64
C SER A 110 -21.34 -0.83 -5.10
N ASP A 111 -20.50 0.11 -5.52
CA ASP A 111 -20.54 0.77 -6.82
C ASP A 111 -19.11 1.17 -7.20
N ALA A 112 -18.88 1.46 -8.49
CA ALA A 112 -17.57 1.91 -8.94
C ALA A 112 -17.21 3.25 -8.29
N ALA A 113 -16.03 3.33 -7.67
CA ALA A 113 -15.61 4.50 -6.93
C ALA A 113 -14.12 4.80 -7.13
N THR A 114 -13.77 6.09 -7.06
CA THR A 114 -12.39 6.50 -6.88
C THR A 114 -12.00 6.31 -5.42
N VAL A 115 -10.85 5.69 -5.19
CA VAL A 115 -10.32 5.44 -3.85
C VAL A 115 -8.93 6.05 -3.70
N GLN A 116 -8.60 6.50 -2.49
CA GLN A 116 -7.23 6.81 -2.08
C GLN A 116 -6.65 5.62 -1.34
N LEU A 117 -5.47 5.21 -1.78
CA LEU A 117 -4.67 4.17 -1.15
C LEU A 117 -3.53 4.88 -0.45
N ARG A 118 -3.57 4.91 0.88
CA ARG A 118 -2.65 5.69 1.70
C ARG A 118 -1.61 4.78 2.32
N LEU A 119 -0.36 5.21 2.24
CA LEU A 119 0.74 4.70 3.04
C LEU A 119 1.00 5.71 4.15
N MET A 120 0.77 5.30 5.40
CA MET A 120 1.07 6.14 6.54
C MET A 120 2.57 6.11 6.86
N VAL A 121 3.07 7.23 7.40
CA VAL A 121 4.42 7.38 7.95
C VAL A 121 4.27 7.84 9.40
N GLY A 122 5.22 7.45 10.25
CA GLY A 122 5.23 7.81 11.66
C GLY A 122 5.14 9.32 11.91
N PRO A 123 4.56 9.73 13.05
CA PRO A 123 4.19 11.12 13.31
C PRO A 123 5.38 12.01 13.67
N LYS A 124 6.56 11.47 13.95
CA LYS A 124 7.72 12.28 14.35
C LYS A 124 8.58 12.65 13.14
N ALA A 125 9.21 13.81 13.22
CA ALA A 125 10.24 14.18 12.26
C ALA A 125 11.35 13.11 12.23
N GLY A 126 11.72 12.67 11.04
CA GLY A 126 12.71 11.61 10.81
C GLY A 126 12.14 10.20 10.78
N ASP A 127 10.87 9.98 11.18
CA ASP A 127 10.23 8.67 11.01
C ASP A 127 10.18 8.34 9.51
N ALA A 128 10.56 7.12 9.17
CA ALA A 128 10.57 6.67 7.79
C ALA A 128 10.12 5.22 7.64
N VAL A 129 9.51 4.97 6.49
CA VAL A 129 9.13 3.63 6.02
C VAL A 129 9.67 3.41 4.62
N ARG A 130 9.94 2.15 4.30
CA ARG A 130 10.29 1.73 2.94
C ARG A 130 9.25 0.73 2.49
N VAL A 131 8.75 0.91 1.28
CA VAL A 131 7.77 0.02 0.66
C VAL A 131 8.20 -0.44 -0.72
N ARG A 132 7.77 -1.64 -1.11
CA ARG A 132 7.83 -2.14 -2.49
C ARG A 132 6.68 -3.12 -2.75
N ARG A 133 6.63 -3.70 -3.95
CA ARG A 133 5.66 -4.74 -4.34
C ARG A 133 4.21 -4.37 -3.94
N LEU A 134 3.79 -3.19 -4.37
CA LEU A 134 2.46 -2.65 -4.11
C LEU A 134 1.42 -3.41 -4.92
N PHE A 135 0.25 -3.69 -4.37
CA PHE A 135 -0.83 -4.27 -5.14
C PHE A 135 -2.19 -3.72 -4.77
N VAL A 136 -3.07 -3.71 -5.79
CA VAL A 136 -4.52 -3.58 -5.63
C VAL A 136 -5.15 -4.69 -6.42
N MET A 137 -5.78 -5.64 -5.74
CA MET A 137 -6.31 -6.85 -6.33
C MET A 137 -7.73 -7.07 -5.86
N SER A 138 -8.51 -7.82 -6.64
CA SER A 138 -9.78 -8.34 -6.13
C SER A 138 -9.51 -9.28 -4.94
N ASP A 139 -10.49 -9.46 -4.06
CA ASP A 139 -10.38 -10.44 -2.97
C ASP A 139 -10.19 -11.87 -3.52
N GLU A 140 -10.84 -12.19 -4.65
CA GLU A 140 -10.70 -13.48 -5.32
C GLU A 140 -9.26 -13.72 -5.80
N ASP A 141 -8.65 -12.75 -6.49
CA ASP A 141 -7.27 -12.86 -6.95
C ASP A 141 -6.30 -12.96 -5.76
N TYR A 142 -6.55 -12.22 -4.68
CA TYR A 142 -5.73 -12.29 -3.47
C TYR A 142 -5.81 -13.68 -2.82
N GLN A 143 -7.01 -14.27 -2.73
CA GLN A 143 -7.16 -15.63 -2.19
C GLN A 143 -6.52 -16.67 -3.09
N HIS A 144 -6.65 -16.53 -4.41
CA HIS A 144 -5.92 -17.39 -5.34
C HIS A 144 -4.40 -17.27 -5.17
N MET A 145 -3.88 -16.07 -4.89
CA MET A 145 -2.46 -15.87 -4.56
C MET A 145 -2.07 -16.63 -3.29
N VAL A 146 -2.86 -16.53 -2.21
CA VAL A 146 -2.61 -17.22 -0.94
C VAL A 146 -2.68 -18.74 -1.11
N ASP A 147 -3.73 -19.25 -1.77
CA ASP A 147 -3.97 -20.68 -1.96
C ASP A 147 -2.87 -21.36 -2.78
N ASN A 148 -2.22 -20.61 -3.68
CA ASN A 148 -1.11 -21.10 -4.50
C ASN A 148 0.28 -20.82 -3.90
N ASN A 149 0.35 -20.42 -2.63
CA ASN A 149 1.59 -20.07 -1.94
C ASN A 149 2.44 -19.02 -2.70
N ILE A 150 1.77 -18.02 -3.27
CA ILE A 150 2.41 -16.89 -3.93
C ILE A 150 2.65 -15.79 -2.89
N GLU A 151 3.91 -15.40 -2.73
CA GLU A 151 4.31 -14.34 -1.81
C GLU A 151 3.92 -12.96 -2.37
N TRP A 152 4.19 -12.75 -3.66
CA TRP A 152 3.86 -11.51 -4.34
C TRP A 152 3.49 -11.73 -5.79
N PHE A 153 2.54 -10.93 -6.26
CA PHE A 153 2.24 -10.77 -7.67
C PHE A 153 2.37 -9.31 -8.07
N ASP A 154 3.33 -9.02 -8.93
CA ASP A 154 3.66 -7.66 -9.37
C ASP A 154 3.22 -7.38 -10.81
N GLY A 155 2.13 -7.99 -11.26
CA GLY A 155 1.55 -7.73 -12.58
C GLY A 155 2.34 -8.33 -13.75
N ASP A 156 3.67 -8.35 -13.67
CA ASP A 156 4.57 -8.90 -14.69
C ASP A 156 5.07 -10.32 -14.34
N GLY A 157 5.05 -10.69 -13.05
CA GLY A 157 5.50 -11.99 -12.58
C GLY A 157 5.04 -12.38 -11.18
N ILE A 158 5.26 -13.64 -10.85
CA ILE A 158 4.93 -14.27 -9.57
C ILE A 158 6.22 -14.50 -8.77
N VAL A 159 6.23 -14.10 -7.50
CA VAL A 159 7.25 -14.46 -6.51
C VAL A 159 6.69 -15.57 -5.62
N PRO A 160 7.23 -16.80 -5.67
CA PRO A 160 6.80 -17.90 -4.80
C PRO A 160 7.14 -17.61 -3.34
N GLY A 161 6.29 -18.06 -2.40
CA GLY A 161 6.61 -18.04 -0.97
C GLY A 161 7.67 -19.08 -0.59
N ALA A 162 8.45 -18.76 0.45
CA ALA A 162 9.32 -19.75 1.07
C ALA A 162 8.49 -20.93 1.61
N SER A 163 8.98 -22.15 1.39
CA SER A 163 8.38 -23.41 1.87
C SER A 163 8.71 -23.67 3.33
#